data_AF-A0A3M1XG55-F1
#
_entry.id   AF-A0A3M1XG55-F1
#
_cell.length_a   1.000
_cell.length_b   1.000
_cell.length_c   1.000
_cell.angle_alpha   90.00
_cell.angle_beta   90.00
_cell.angle_gamma   90.00
#
_symmetry.space_group_name_H-M   'P 1'
#
loop_
_entity.id
_entity.type
_entity.pdbx_description
1 polymer ?
#
loop_
_entity_poly.entity_id
_entity_poly.type
_entity_poly.pdbx_seq_one_letter_code
_entity_poly.pdbx_strand_id
1 'polypeptide(L)'
;MLAIYGKGGIGKSFFTANLSAKMALKGLRVLQLGCDPKHDSCNALFEGRSLPTIGDQWRLFKDAGREKELDVRHLIFKADLGRGAQLFGAELGGPEVGRGCGGRGISFGFGLLEERGMANWALDYIIMDFLGDVVCGGFATPIAKSLAEEIIIVASHDRMSLYAANNIARAVNYFQAMGGSTRLIGMVLNRDDGSGVAERFAERIGLPILAKIPFSPAARALSDRCKLLFELPEMDAIFDAFVNKIHRREYTAPTKITPLEYDEFLAVFGASEPPDLPQGATLDELMGRDSQSVVGIDLNSPDYSQDSKVLVRRIMQEMGLKVTRLVEEPERGVVVTTEAGWEAVFGDPCKDIDAKIAILSALGHSGEKFRLADLRYTAAPFYE
;
A
#
# COMPACT_ATOMS: atom_id res chain seq x y z
N MET A 1 -0.89 20.55 -17.19
CA MET A 1 -1.46 19.16 -17.17
C MET A 1 -2.37 18.98 -15.97
N LEU A 2 -3.42 18.15 -16.08
CA LEU A 2 -4.43 17.92 -15.04
C LEU A 2 -4.46 16.45 -14.61
N ALA A 3 -4.34 16.17 -13.31
CA ALA A 3 -4.48 14.81 -12.78
C ALA A 3 -5.83 14.62 -12.07
N ILE A 4 -6.46 13.48 -12.33
CA ILE A 4 -7.69 13.05 -11.68
C ILE A 4 -7.37 11.89 -10.76
N TYR A 5 -7.60 12.08 -9.46
CA TYR A 5 -7.43 11.06 -8.44
C TYR A 5 -8.77 10.69 -7.80
N GLY A 6 -8.82 9.55 -7.12
CA GLY A 6 -9.99 9.10 -6.38
C GLY A 6 -9.93 7.62 -6.07
N LYS A 7 -10.79 7.18 -5.16
CA LYS A 7 -10.93 5.76 -4.79
C LYS A 7 -11.35 4.91 -6.01
N GLY A 8 -10.89 3.68 -6.07
CA GLY A 8 -11.33 2.66 -7.02
C GLY A 8 -12.85 2.46 -6.97
N GLY A 9 -13.48 2.33 -8.14
CA GLY A 9 -14.93 2.13 -8.26
C GLY A 9 -15.79 3.39 -8.08
N ILE A 10 -15.19 4.56 -7.82
CA ILE A 10 -15.91 5.83 -7.69
C ILE A 10 -16.44 6.38 -9.01
N GLY A 11 -16.07 5.77 -10.14
CA GLY A 11 -16.41 6.27 -11.49
C GLY A 11 -15.42 7.29 -12.03
N LYS A 12 -14.23 7.40 -11.45
CA LYS A 12 -13.14 8.30 -11.87
C LYS A 12 -12.85 8.24 -13.37
N SER A 13 -12.57 7.07 -13.93
CA SER A 13 -12.23 6.91 -15.35
C SER A 13 -13.35 7.34 -16.29
N PHE A 14 -14.59 7.04 -15.90
CA PHE A 14 -15.77 7.45 -16.66
C PHE A 14 -15.98 8.97 -16.59
N PHE A 15 -15.76 9.58 -15.42
CA PHE A 15 -15.72 11.04 -15.29
C PHE A 15 -14.63 11.65 -16.17
N THR A 16 -13.41 11.11 -16.14
CA THR A 16 -12.28 11.58 -16.95
C THR A 16 -12.59 11.49 -18.45
N ALA A 17 -13.16 10.38 -18.92
CA ALA A 17 -13.55 10.22 -20.33
C ALA A 17 -14.56 11.29 -20.77
N ASN A 18 -15.60 11.54 -19.97
CA ASN A 18 -16.59 12.57 -20.28
C ASN A 18 -16.01 13.99 -20.21
N LEU A 19 -15.11 14.25 -19.25
CA LEU A 19 -14.37 15.52 -19.16
C LEU A 19 -13.53 15.76 -20.41
N SER A 20 -12.66 14.81 -20.77
CA SER A 20 -11.78 14.87 -21.93
C SER A 20 -12.56 15.09 -23.21
N ALA A 21 -13.63 14.31 -23.40
CA ALA A 21 -14.44 14.38 -24.61
C ALA A 21 -15.24 15.69 -24.70
N LYS A 22 -15.75 16.22 -23.58
CA LYS A 22 -16.43 17.52 -23.55
C LYS A 22 -15.48 18.69 -23.84
N MET A 23 -14.24 18.64 -23.33
CA MET A 23 -13.20 19.60 -23.68
C MET A 23 -12.87 19.57 -25.17
N ALA A 24 -12.70 18.37 -25.75
CA ALA A 24 -12.46 18.21 -27.18
C ALA A 24 -13.61 18.75 -28.05
N LEU A 25 -14.87 18.50 -27.66
CA LEU A 25 -16.05 19.06 -28.33
C LEU A 25 -16.12 20.59 -28.28
N LYS A 26 -15.43 21.23 -27.32
CA LYS A 26 -15.27 22.69 -27.25
C LYS A 26 -14.08 23.22 -28.05
N GLY A 27 -13.44 22.37 -28.86
CA GLY A 27 -12.32 22.74 -29.74
C GLY A 27 -10.95 22.68 -29.08
N LEU A 28 -10.84 22.16 -27.85
CA LEU A 28 -9.57 21.98 -27.17
C LEU A 28 -8.86 20.71 -27.66
N ARG A 29 -7.55 20.77 -27.81
CA ARG A 29 -6.70 19.64 -28.17
C ARG A 29 -6.34 18.87 -26.89
N VAL A 30 -6.98 17.72 -26.70
CA VAL A 30 -6.90 16.98 -25.44
C VAL A 30 -6.30 15.58 -25.64
N LEU A 31 -5.42 15.20 -24.71
CA LEU A 31 -4.93 13.83 -24.55
C LEU A 31 -5.37 13.28 -23.20
N GLN A 32 -6.08 12.16 -23.19
CA GLN A 32 -6.29 11.38 -21.97
C GLN A 32 -5.20 10.31 -21.82
N LEU A 33 -4.55 10.29 -20.65
CA LEU A 33 -3.61 9.25 -20.27
C LEU A 33 -4.20 8.40 -19.15
N GLY A 34 -4.41 7.11 -19.42
CA GLY A 34 -4.72 6.13 -18.41
C GLY A 34 -3.46 5.79 -17.60
N CYS A 35 -3.48 6.12 -16.31
CA CYS A 35 -2.38 5.88 -15.37
C CYS A 35 -2.78 4.89 -14.27
N ASP A 36 -3.70 3.99 -14.60
CA ASP A 36 -4.24 2.96 -13.73
C ASP A 36 -3.80 1.57 -14.26
N PRO A 37 -3.29 0.66 -13.40
CA PRO A 37 -2.96 -0.72 -13.79
C PRO A 37 -4.14 -1.52 -14.36
N LYS A 38 -5.37 -0.99 -14.28
CA LYS A 38 -6.57 -1.61 -14.85
C LYS A 38 -6.69 -1.51 -16.38
N HIS A 39 -6.06 -0.52 -17.01
CA HIS A 39 -5.99 -0.34 -18.48
C HIS A 39 -7.34 -0.16 -19.20
N ASP A 40 -8.31 0.45 -18.54
CA ASP A 40 -9.64 0.70 -19.12
C ASP A 40 -10.07 2.17 -19.08
N SER A 41 -9.13 3.09 -18.82
CA SER A 41 -9.42 4.52 -18.67
C SER A 41 -10.02 5.12 -19.94
N CYS A 42 -9.48 4.74 -21.09
CA CYS A 42 -9.87 5.26 -22.39
C CYS A 42 -11.03 4.48 -23.05
N ASN A 43 -11.51 3.37 -22.48
CA ASN A 43 -12.46 2.49 -23.17
C ASN A 43 -13.73 3.22 -23.63
N ALA A 44 -14.28 4.12 -22.82
CA ALA A 44 -15.45 4.91 -23.21
C ALA A 44 -15.19 5.87 -24.39
N LEU A 45 -13.95 6.35 -24.54
CA LEU A 45 -13.55 7.23 -25.64
C LEU A 45 -13.41 6.46 -26.96
N PHE A 46 -13.05 5.18 -26.89
CA PHE A 46 -12.80 4.32 -28.04
C PHE A 46 -13.92 3.29 -28.26
N GLU A 47 -15.13 3.59 -27.75
CA GLU A 47 -16.34 2.77 -27.94
C GLU A 47 -16.19 1.32 -27.47
N GLY A 48 -15.53 1.13 -26.33
CA GLY A 48 -15.29 -0.17 -25.70
C GLY A 48 -14.06 -0.91 -26.22
N ARG A 49 -13.31 -0.35 -27.18
CA ARG A 49 -12.03 -0.93 -27.61
C ARG A 49 -10.96 -0.67 -26.55
N SER A 50 -10.33 -1.75 -26.07
CA SER A 50 -9.14 -1.67 -25.23
C SER A 50 -7.96 -1.23 -26.06
N LEU A 51 -7.29 -0.16 -25.64
CA LEU A 51 -6.04 0.28 -26.25
C LEU A 51 -4.89 -0.64 -25.81
N PRO A 52 -3.88 -0.88 -26.67
CA PRO A 52 -2.64 -1.47 -26.21
C PRO A 52 -1.91 -0.51 -25.28
N THR A 53 -1.25 -1.03 -24.25
CA THR A 53 -0.52 -0.19 -23.31
C THR A 53 0.84 0.23 -23.88
N ILE A 54 1.36 1.35 -23.42
CA ILE A 54 2.69 1.86 -23.78
C ILE A 54 3.78 0.83 -23.42
N GLY A 55 3.65 0.17 -22.27
CA GLY A 55 4.54 -0.91 -21.86
C GLY A 55 4.52 -2.11 -22.82
N ASP A 56 3.32 -2.53 -23.25
CA ASP A 56 3.16 -3.66 -24.18
C ASP A 56 3.72 -3.33 -25.56
N GLN A 57 3.46 -2.13 -26.07
CA GLN A 57 4.00 -1.67 -27.35
C GLN A 57 5.52 -1.60 -27.31
N TRP A 58 6.10 -1.06 -26.24
CA TRP A 58 7.55 -1.05 -26.09
C TRP A 58 8.13 -2.46 -26.08
N ARG A 59 7.52 -3.38 -25.33
CA ARG A 59 7.97 -4.78 -25.24
C ARG A 59 7.91 -5.47 -26.61
N LEU A 60 6.82 -5.27 -27.35
CA LEU A 60 6.65 -5.82 -28.69
C LEU A 60 7.75 -5.38 -29.66
N PHE A 61 8.11 -4.10 -29.65
CA PHE A 61 9.19 -3.59 -30.51
C PHE A 61 10.57 -4.02 -30.03
N LYS A 62 10.77 -4.12 -28.71
CA LYS A 62 12.02 -4.60 -28.09
C LYS A 62 12.30 -6.06 -28.41
N ASP A 63 11.31 -6.93 -28.23
CA ASP A 63 11.48 -8.37 -28.48
C ASP A 63 11.74 -8.66 -29.96
N ALA A 64 11.31 -7.76 -30.86
CA ALA A 64 11.61 -7.79 -32.29
C ALA A 64 12.94 -7.11 -32.67
N GLY A 65 13.69 -6.51 -31.74
CA GLY A 65 14.92 -5.76 -32.01
C GLY A 65 14.71 -4.47 -32.82
N ARG A 66 13.51 -3.87 -32.73
CA ARG A 66 13.05 -2.73 -33.53
C ARG A 66 12.74 -1.50 -32.66
N GLU A 67 13.38 -1.32 -31.50
CA GLU A 67 13.02 -0.22 -30.58
C GLU A 67 13.08 1.17 -31.23
N LYS A 68 14.00 1.34 -32.20
CA LYS A 68 14.17 2.59 -32.96
C LYS A 68 12.98 2.93 -33.86
N GLU A 69 12.14 1.95 -34.18
CA GLU A 69 10.93 2.15 -35.00
C GLU A 69 9.70 2.49 -34.16
N LEU A 70 9.78 2.40 -32.83
CA LEU A 70 8.68 2.72 -31.92
C LEU A 70 8.43 4.24 -31.91
N ASP A 71 7.50 4.68 -32.75
CA ASP A 71 7.02 6.05 -32.86
C ASP A 71 5.73 6.36 -32.04
N VAL A 72 5.41 7.65 -31.86
CA VAL A 72 4.20 8.16 -31.18
C VAL A 72 2.92 7.50 -31.70
N ARG A 73 2.81 7.19 -33.00
CA ARG A 73 1.61 6.55 -33.58
C ARG A 73 1.29 5.16 -33.02
N HIS A 74 2.25 4.49 -32.41
CA HIS A 74 2.04 3.19 -31.77
C HIS A 74 1.58 3.35 -30.32
N LEU A 75 1.75 4.54 -29.74
CA LEU A 75 1.51 4.81 -28.33
C LEU A 75 0.23 5.64 -28.10
N ILE A 76 -0.04 6.59 -29.00
CA ILE A 76 -1.13 7.56 -28.88
C ILE A 76 -2.16 7.32 -30.00
N PHE A 77 -3.39 7.04 -29.59
CA PHE A 77 -4.49 6.70 -30.48
C PHE A 77 -5.46 7.86 -30.62
N LYS A 78 -6.13 7.92 -31.77
CA LYS A 78 -7.08 8.99 -32.13
C LYS A 78 -8.50 8.48 -31.95
N ALA A 79 -9.31 9.20 -31.19
CA ALA A 79 -10.75 9.01 -31.10
C ALA A 79 -11.46 10.14 -31.87
N ASP A 80 -12.39 9.77 -32.73
CA ASP A 80 -13.31 10.69 -33.38
C ASP A 80 -14.60 10.73 -32.56
N LEU A 81 -14.93 11.91 -32.02
CA LEU A 81 -16.14 12.11 -31.21
C LEU A 81 -17.34 12.54 -32.07
N GLY A 82 -17.16 12.60 -33.39
CA GLY A 82 -18.08 13.25 -34.31
C GLY A 82 -18.01 14.77 -34.18
N ARG A 83 -18.84 15.46 -34.98
CA ARG A 83 -18.98 16.94 -34.98
C ARG A 83 -17.66 17.69 -35.23
N GLY A 84 -16.69 17.04 -35.88
CA GLY A 84 -15.37 17.60 -36.17
C GLY A 84 -14.43 17.67 -34.96
N ALA A 85 -14.77 17.01 -33.85
CA ALA A 85 -13.94 16.99 -32.64
C ALA A 85 -13.08 15.73 -32.58
N GLN A 86 -11.79 15.93 -32.37
CA GLN A 86 -10.80 14.87 -32.22
C GLN A 86 -10.21 14.88 -30.82
N LEU A 87 -10.05 13.69 -30.25
CA LEU A 87 -9.42 13.44 -28.96
C LEU A 87 -8.28 12.44 -29.12
N PHE A 88 -7.26 12.54 -28.28
CA PHE A 88 -6.17 11.57 -28.20
C PHE A 88 -6.27 10.75 -26.91
N GLY A 89 -5.90 9.49 -26.97
CA GLY A 89 -5.88 8.60 -25.80
C GLY A 89 -4.70 7.65 -25.81
N ALA A 90 -4.21 7.32 -24.62
CA ALA A 90 -3.19 6.29 -24.42
C ALA A 90 -3.33 5.66 -23.02
N GLU A 91 -2.89 4.42 -22.89
CA GLU A 91 -2.81 3.70 -21.62
C GLU A 91 -1.33 3.49 -21.29
N LEU A 92 -0.85 3.98 -20.14
CA LEU A 92 0.55 3.79 -19.75
C LEU A 92 0.89 2.31 -19.53
N GLY A 93 -0.08 1.54 -19.06
CA GLY A 93 0.20 0.18 -18.64
C GLY A 93 0.61 0.08 -17.18
N GLY A 94 0.62 -1.15 -16.72
CA GLY A 94 0.92 -1.61 -15.39
C GLY A 94 1.65 -2.94 -15.54
N PRO A 95 2.32 -3.42 -14.51
CA PRO A 95 2.99 -4.70 -14.62
C PRO A 95 1.96 -5.83 -14.81
N GLU A 96 2.41 -6.98 -15.31
CA GLU A 96 1.59 -8.20 -15.37
C GLU A 96 0.90 -8.48 -14.03
N VAL A 97 -0.36 -8.91 -14.07
CA VAL A 97 -1.15 -9.22 -12.86
C VAL A 97 -0.38 -10.19 -11.97
N GLY A 98 -0.18 -9.81 -10.71
CA GLY A 98 0.57 -10.60 -9.72
C GLY A 98 2.10 -10.46 -9.81
N ARG A 99 2.64 -9.60 -10.68
CA ARG A 99 4.08 -9.34 -10.81
C ARG A 99 4.38 -7.84 -10.89
N GLY A 100 5.63 -7.46 -10.67
CA GLY A 100 6.12 -6.10 -10.87
C GLY A 100 5.58 -5.03 -9.91
N CYS A 101 5.71 -3.76 -10.29
CA CYS A 101 5.26 -2.60 -9.50
C CYS A 101 4.56 -1.57 -10.41
N GLY A 102 3.31 -1.25 -10.12
CA GLY A 102 2.50 -0.27 -10.87
C GLY A 102 3.21 1.07 -11.07
N GLY A 103 3.81 1.59 -10.00
CA GLY A 103 4.56 2.85 -10.03
C GLY A 103 5.76 2.86 -10.98
N ARG A 104 6.46 1.73 -11.12
CA ARG A 104 7.59 1.62 -12.06
C ARG A 104 7.11 1.61 -13.50
N GLY A 105 5.99 0.93 -13.79
CA GLY A 105 5.36 0.95 -15.11
C GLY A 105 4.95 2.36 -15.52
N ILE A 106 4.28 3.08 -14.62
CA ILE A 106 3.89 4.49 -14.82
C ILE A 106 5.12 5.37 -15.08
N SER A 107 6.15 5.29 -14.24
CA SER A 107 7.38 6.09 -14.40
C SER A 107 8.08 5.81 -15.72
N PHE A 108 8.13 4.54 -16.14
CA PHE A 108 8.69 4.13 -17.41
C PHE A 108 7.90 4.70 -18.58
N GLY A 109 6.57 4.56 -18.56
CA GLY A 109 5.71 5.07 -19.63
C GLY A 109 5.82 6.59 -19.79
N PHE A 110 5.86 7.36 -18.69
CA PHE A 110 6.14 8.79 -18.76
C PHE A 110 7.50 9.11 -19.35
N GLY A 111 8.56 8.42 -18.94
CA GLY A 111 9.89 8.61 -19.51
C GLY A 111 9.94 8.35 -21.01
N LEU A 112 9.22 7.33 -21.50
CA LEU A 112 9.12 7.05 -22.93
C LEU A 112 8.33 8.15 -23.68
N LEU A 113 7.25 8.68 -23.10
CA LEU A 113 6.50 9.80 -23.69
C LEU A 113 7.34 11.09 -23.72
N GLU A 114 8.10 11.37 -22.66
CA GLU A 114 9.05 12.50 -22.59
C GLU A 114 10.13 12.38 -23.66
N GLU A 115 10.72 11.19 -23.84
CA GLU A 115 11.70 10.91 -24.91
C GLU A 115 11.09 11.15 -26.30
N ARG A 116 9.79 10.91 -26.47
CA ARG A 116 9.03 11.18 -27.70
C ARG A 116 8.52 12.62 -27.81
N GLY A 117 8.98 13.51 -26.95
CA GLY A 117 8.75 14.95 -27.04
C GLY A 117 7.40 15.40 -26.50
N MET A 118 6.81 14.70 -25.53
CA MET A 118 5.52 15.05 -24.92
C MET A 118 5.41 16.53 -24.52
N ALA A 119 6.49 17.14 -24.03
CA ALA A 119 6.54 18.55 -23.65
C ALA A 119 6.36 19.54 -24.82
N ASN A 120 6.60 19.12 -26.06
CA ASN A 120 6.51 19.95 -27.26
C ASN A 120 5.21 19.73 -28.04
N TRP A 121 4.33 18.86 -27.57
CA TRP A 121 3.06 18.61 -28.25
C TRP A 121 2.13 19.80 -28.05
N ALA A 122 1.52 20.26 -29.14
CA ALA A 122 0.51 21.31 -29.11
C ALA A 122 -0.81 20.76 -28.56
N LEU A 123 -0.86 20.48 -27.26
CA LEU A 123 -2.05 20.04 -26.53
C LEU A 123 -2.44 21.13 -25.53
N ASP A 124 -3.73 21.44 -25.46
CA ASP A 124 -4.27 22.36 -24.45
C ASP A 124 -4.37 21.65 -23.10
N TYR A 125 -4.72 20.36 -23.10
CA TYR A 125 -4.80 19.54 -21.89
C TYR A 125 -4.22 18.14 -22.10
N ILE A 126 -3.44 17.72 -21.10
CA ILE A 126 -3.15 16.30 -20.83
C ILE A 126 -3.87 15.97 -19.53
N ILE A 127 -4.85 15.07 -19.60
CA ILE A 127 -5.69 14.67 -18.47
C ILE A 127 -5.30 13.26 -18.08
N MET A 128 -4.78 13.11 -16.87
CA MET A 128 -4.21 11.86 -16.38
C MET A 128 -5.13 11.21 -15.36
N ASP A 129 -5.53 9.98 -15.61
CA ASP A 129 -6.41 9.20 -14.75
C ASP A 129 -5.59 8.29 -13.82
N PHE A 130 -5.39 8.70 -12.56
CA PHE A 130 -4.57 7.99 -11.59
C PHE A 130 -5.38 7.14 -10.61
N LEU A 131 -4.84 5.97 -10.29
CA LEU A 131 -5.30 5.18 -9.16
C LEU A 131 -5.09 5.95 -7.84
N GLY A 132 -6.16 6.23 -7.10
CA GLY A 132 -6.11 6.98 -5.85
C GLY A 132 -6.32 6.17 -4.57
N ASP A 133 -6.49 4.84 -4.68
CA ASP A 133 -6.63 3.97 -3.51
C ASP A 133 -5.33 3.88 -2.69
N VAL A 134 -4.20 3.92 -3.38
CA VAL A 134 -2.87 3.80 -2.79
C VAL A 134 -2.03 4.97 -3.27
N VAL A 135 -1.65 5.85 -2.35
CA VAL A 135 -0.77 7.00 -2.64
C VAL A 135 0.67 6.66 -2.23
N CYS A 136 1.14 5.48 -2.64
CA CYS A 136 2.53 5.07 -2.40
C CYS A 136 3.48 5.76 -3.39
N GLY A 137 4.79 5.74 -3.12
CA GLY A 137 5.79 6.51 -3.90
C GLY A 137 5.66 6.38 -5.42
N GLY A 138 5.25 5.21 -5.92
CA GLY A 138 4.98 4.97 -7.34
C GLY A 138 3.78 5.72 -7.92
N PHE A 139 2.62 5.66 -7.26
CA PHE A 139 1.39 6.34 -7.69
C PHE A 139 1.39 7.84 -7.32
N ALA A 140 2.30 8.24 -6.43
CA ALA A 140 2.60 9.63 -6.14
C ALA A 140 3.57 10.27 -7.15
N THR A 141 4.14 9.51 -8.11
CA THR A 141 5.10 10.03 -9.11
C THR A 141 4.66 11.36 -9.77
N PRO A 142 3.40 11.57 -10.18
CA PRO A 142 2.97 12.82 -10.81
C PRO A 142 3.06 14.02 -9.88
N ILE A 143 2.81 13.76 -8.59
CA ILE A 143 2.91 14.75 -7.51
C ILE A 143 4.38 14.99 -7.17
N ALA A 144 5.13 13.89 -6.98
CA ALA A 144 6.53 13.90 -6.57
C ALA A 144 7.46 14.55 -7.61
N LYS A 145 7.21 14.30 -8.89
CA LYS A 145 7.99 14.86 -10.01
C LYS A 145 7.38 16.15 -10.57
N SER A 146 6.30 16.67 -9.98
CA SER A 146 5.57 17.83 -10.51
C SER A 146 5.16 17.70 -11.99
N LEU A 147 4.81 16.48 -12.43
CA LEU A 147 4.31 16.24 -13.79
C LEU A 147 2.90 16.80 -13.97
N ALA A 148 2.10 16.75 -12.91
CA ALA A 148 0.79 17.39 -12.85
C ALA A 148 0.92 18.79 -12.24
N GLU A 149 0.33 19.80 -12.88
CA GLU A 149 0.22 21.14 -12.28
C GLU A 149 -0.93 21.17 -11.28
N GLU A 150 -2.07 20.59 -11.69
CA GLU A 150 -3.32 20.67 -10.94
C GLU A 150 -3.92 19.28 -10.74
N ILE A 151 -4.54 19.08 -9.57
CA ILE A 151 -5.20 17.83 -9.18
C ILE A 151 -6.67 18.09 -8.84
N ILE A 152 -7.55 17.24 -9.38
CA ILE A 152 -8.95 17.12 -8.98
C ILE A 152 -9.15 15.76 -8.34
N ILE A 153 -9.85 15.73 -7.19
CA ILE A 153 -10.23 14.48 -6.54
C ILE A 153 -11.70 14.18 -6.84
N VAL A 154 -11.98 13.02 -7.42
CA VAL A 154 -13.33 12.48 -7.56
C VAL A 154 -13.66 11.66 -6.31
N ALA A 155 -14.75 12.02 -5.62
CA ALA A 155 -15.17 11.38 -4.38
C ALA A 155 -16.69 11.22 -4.31
N SER A 156 -17.15 10.36 -3.41
CA SER A 156 -18.54 10.25 -2.95
C SER A 156 -18.63 10.63 -1.46
N HIS A 157 -19.80 10.40 -0.87
CA HIS A 157 -20.07 10.59 0.54
C HIS A 157 -19.58 9.43 1.43
N ASP A 158 -19.08 8.33 0.85
CA ASP A 158 -18.66 7.16 1.64
C ASP A 158 -17.31 7.37 2.34
N ARG A 159 -17.20 6.79 3.55
CA ARG A 159 -16.01 6.93 4.41
C ARG A 159 -14.71 6.57 3.70
N MET A 160 -14.70 5.50 2.91
CA MET A 160 -13.48 5.08 2.23
C MET A 160 -13.11 6.04 1.10
N SER A 161 -14.08 6.63 0.41
CA SER A 161 -13.83 7.62 -0.63
C SER A 161 -13.21 8.89 -0.07
N LEU A 162 -13.75 9.40 1.04
CA LEU A 162 -13.22 10.59 1.70
C LEU A 162 -11.89 10.31 2.41
N TYR A 163 -11.66 9.08 2.88
CA TYR A 163 -10.37 8.66 3.43
C TYR A 163 -9.29 8.68 2.35
N ALA A 164 -9.58 8.16 1.16
CA ALA A 164 -8.68 8.26 0.01
C ALA A 164 -8.40 9.73 -0.35
N ALA A 165 -9.44 10.57 -0.40
CA ALA A 165 -9.30 12.01 -0.64
C ALA A 165 -8.38 12.69 0.39
N ASN A 166 -8.54 12.37 1.67
CA ASN A 166 -7.71 12.89 2.77
C ASN A 166 -6.24 12.48 2.60
N ASN A 167 -5.98 11.21 2.24
CA ASN A 167 -4.62 10.73 2.00
C ASN A 167 -3.95 11.36 0.77
N ILE A 168 -4.72 11.60 -0.31
CA ILE A 168 -4.23 12.34 -1.47
C ILE A 168 -3.85 13.76 -1.05
N ALA A 169 -4.68 14.44 -0.24
CA ALA A 169 -4.36 15.77 0.28
C ALA A 169 -3.10 15.77 1.16
N ARG A 170 -2.91 14.76 2.02
CA ARG A 170 -1.67 14.58 2.79
C ARG A 170 -0.45 14.43 1.90
N ALA A 171 -0.54 13.61 0.85
CA ALA A 171 0.56 13.40 -0.07
C ALA A 171 0.93 14.69 -0.83
N VAL A 172 -0.06 15.44 -1.31
CA VAL A 172 0.18 16.72 -1.99
C VAL A 172 0.89 17.70 -1.05
N ASN A 173 0.41 17.87 0.18
CA ASN A 173 1.05 18.74 1.16
C ASN A 173 2.50 18.31 1.46
N TYR A 174 2.74 17.00 1.59
CA TYR A 174 4.07 16.45 1.82
C TYR A 174 5.05 16.81 0.69
N PHE A 175 4.65 16.62 -0.58
CA PHE A 175 5.51 16.96 -1.72
C PHE A 175 5.66 18.47 -1.94
N GLN A 176 4.64 19.28 -1.65
CA GLN A 176 4.76 20.74 -1.65
C GLN A 176 5.77 21.24 -0.62
N ALA A 177 5.78 20.65 0.59
CA ALA A 177 6.76 20.99 1.62
C ALA A 177 8.21 20.66 1.19
N MET A 178 8.40 19.73 0.26
CA MET A 178 9.70 19.41 -0.34
C MET A 178 10.01 20.22 -1.61
N GLY A 179 9.21 21.24 -1.93
CA GLY A 179 9.42 22.14 -3.07
C GLY A 179 8.68 21.74 -4.36
N GLY A 180 7.78 20.76 -4.31
CA GLY A 180 6.89 20.41 -5.42
C GLY A 180 5.90 21.54 -5.76
N SER A 181 5.53 21.66 -7.04
CA SER A 181 4.63 22.73 -7.52
C SER A 181 3.19 22.28 -7.76
N THR A 182 2.95 20.96 -7.76
CA THR A 182 1.61 20.38 -7.93
C THR A 182 0.65 20.85 -6.84
N ARG A 183 -0.57 21.23 -7.20
CA ARG A 183 -1.61 21.69 -6.26
C ARG A 183 -2.94 21.01 -6.48
N LEU A 184 -3.69 20.84 -5.39
CA LEU A 184 -5.10 20.48 -5.45
C LEU A 184 -5.93 21.72 -5.79
N ILE A 185 -6.91 21.58 -6.69
CA ILE A 185 -7.80 22.68 -7.07
C ILE A 185 -9.24 22.47 -6.61
N GLY A 186 -9.63 21.23 -6.28
CA GLY A 186 -10.92 20.94 -5.67
C GLY A 186 -11.39 19.50 -5.84
N MET A 187 -12.60 19.23 -5.37
CA MET A 187 -13.26 17.93 -5.43
C MET A 187 -14.44 17.93 -6.39
N VAL A 188 -14.68 16.80 -7.04
CA VAL A 188 -15.92 16.50 -7.76
C VAL A 188 -16.66 15.43 -7.00
N LEU A 189 -17.89 15.73 -6.59
CA LEU A 189 -18.77 14.77 -5.95
C LEU A 189 -19.47 13.96 -7.03
N ASN A 190 -19.12 12.69 -7.13
CA ASN A 190 -19.75 11.76 -8.07
C ASN A 190 -20.73 10.86 -7.34
N ARG A 191 -21.88 10.60 -7.98
CA ARG A 191 -23.02 9.91 -7.35
C ARG A 191 -23.45 10.64 -6.08
N ASP A 192 -23.60 11.96 -6.18
CA ASP A 192 -24.08 12.81 -5.10
C ASP A 192 -25.43 12.28 -4.60
N ASP A 193 -25.49 11.99 -3.29
CA ASP A 193 -26.67 11.44 -2.61
C ASP A 193 -27.39 12.50 -1.77
N GLY A 194 -26.89 13.74 -1.76
CA GLY A 194 -27.48 14.86 -1.02
C GLY A 194 -27.24 14.82 0.49
N SER A 195 -26.44 13.89 1.02
CA SER A 195 -26.18 13.78 2.47
C SER A 195 -25.34 14.92 3.06
N GLY A 196 -24.65 15.69 2.21
CA GLY A 196 -23.79 16.78 2.61
C GLY A 196 -22.48 16.35 3.31
N VAL A 197 -22.20 15.04 3.43
CA VAL A 197 -21.05 14.52 4.17
C VAL A 197 -19.72 14.96 3.54
N ALA A 198 -19.61 14.83 2.21
CA ALA A 198 -18.41 15.18 1.47
C ALA A 198 -18.17 16.69 1.49
N GLU A 199 -19.22 17.51 1.53
CA GLU A 199 -19.14 18.95 1.66
C GLU A 199 -18.62 19.38 3.02
N ARG A 200 -19.11 18.76 4.11
CA ARG A 200 -18.56 18.99 5.46
C ARG A 200 -17.08 18.61 5.53
N PHE A 201 -16.70 17.49 4.93
CA PHE A 201 -15.29 17.09 4.81
C PHE A 201 -14.48 18.15 4.05
N ALA A 202 -14.94 18.53 2.87
CA ALA A 202 -14.30 19.48 1.97
C ALA A 202 -14.10 20.86 2.62
N GLU A 203 -15.10 21.34 3.37
CA GLU A 203 -15.01 22.56 4.18
C GLU A 203 -13.93 22.46 5.26
N ARG A 204 -13.92 21.36 6.05
CA ARG A 204 -12.94 21.17 7.12
C ARG A 204 -11.50 21.12 6.61
N ILE A 205 -11.26 20.50 5.45
CA ILE A 205 -9.92 20.45 4.87
C ILE A 205 -9.55 21.69 4.05
N GLY A 206 -10.49 22.61 3.79
CA GLY A 206 -10.26 23.80 2.96
C GLY A 206 -10.16 23.52 1.47
N LEU A 207 -10.84 22.48 0.95
CA LEU A 207 -10.82 22.09 -0.46
C LEU A 207 -12.20 22.34 -1.09
N PRO A 208 -12.33 23.17 -2.14
CA PRO A 208 -13.65 23.52 -2.70
C PRO A 208 -14.28 22.36 -3.49
N ILE A 209 -15.61 22.31 -3.50
CA ILE A 209 -16.37 21.44 -4.41
C ILE A 209 -16.52 22.13 -5.77
N LEU A 210 -15.97 21.54 -6.82
CA LEU A 210 -15.99 22.08 -8.18
C LEU A 210 -17.26 21.72 -8.94
N ALA A 211 -17.80 20.52 -8.71
CA ALA A 211 -19.05 20.05 -9.28
C ALA A 211 -19.67 18.93 -8.42
N LYS A 212 -20.98 18.77 -8.57
CA LYS A 212 -21.74 17.65 -8.03
C LYS A 212 -22.44 16.96 -9.19
N ILE A 213 -22.28 15.65 -9.30
CA ILE A 213 -22.84 14.81 -10.35
C ILE A 213 -23.81 13.84 -9.66
N PRO A 214 -25.12 13.97 -9.90
CA PRO A 214 -26.11 13.13 -9.23
C PRO A 214 -25.98 11.68 -9.68
N PHE A 215 -26.43 10.76 -8.83
CA PHE A 215 -26.58 9.38 -9.27
C PHE A 215 -27.65 9.25 -10.35
N SER A 216 -27.32 8.61 -11.47
CA SER A 216 -28.26 8.35 -12.57
C SER A 216 -28.14 6.92 -13.07
N PRO A 217 -29.22 6.11 -13.01
CA PRO A 217 -29.25 4.77 -13.59
C PRO A 217 -28.97 4.76 -15.09
N ALA A 218 -29.43 5.78 -15.82
CA ALA A 218 -29.18 5.92 -17.25
C ALA A 218 -27.70 6.18 -17.54
N ALA A 219 -27.06 7.07 -16.77
CA ALA A 219 -25.63 7.33 -16.88
C ALA A 219 -24.79 6.09 -16.57
N ARG A 220 -25.19 5.32 -15.54
CA ARG A 220 -24.57 4.02 -15.23
C ARG A 220 -24.69 3.04 -16.40
N ALA A 221 -25.88 2.89 -16.98
CA ALA A 221 -26.09 2.00 -18.11
C ALA A 221 -25.28 2.40 -19.36
N LEU A 222 -24.99 3.69 -19.55
CA LEU A 222 -24.07 4.15 -20.60
C LEU A 222 -22.62 3.82 -20.26
N SER A 223 -22.20 4.05 -19.01
CA SER A 223 -20.87 3.65 -18.51
C SER A 223 -20.61 2.16 -18.73
N ASP A 224 -21.56 1.30 -18.37
CA ASP A 224 -21.45 -0.16 -18.50
C ASP A 224 -21.35 -0.60 -19.97
N ARG A 225 -21.81 0.25 -20.90
CA ARG A 225 -21.73 0.04 -22.36
C ARG A 225 -20.58 0.80 -23.02
N CYS A 226 -19.68 1.42 -22.24
CA CYS A 226 -18.58 2.26 -22.73
C CYS A 226 -19.06 3.40 -23.67
N LYS A 227 -20.18 4.04 -23.32
CA LYS A 227 -20.73 5.18 -24.05
C LYS A 227 -20.67 6.46 -23.21
N LEU A 228 -20.37 7.57 -23.87
CA LEU A 228 -20.29 8.90 -23.26
C LEU A 228 -21.69 9.43 -22.91
N LEU A 229 -21.74 10.42 -22.03
CA LEU A 229 -22.97 10.96 -21.42
C LEU A 229 -23.65 12.04 -22.25
N PHE A 230 -23.17 12.34 -23.46
CA PHE A 230 -23.68 13.45 -24.29
C PHE A 230 -25.17 13.32 -24.66
N GLU A 231 -25.70 12.10 -24.67
CA GLU A 231 -27.11 11.83 -24.95
C GLU A 231 -28.03 12.13 -23.75
N LEU A 232 -27.47 12.39 -22.57
CA LEU A 232 -28.21 12.76 -21.36
C LEU A 232 -28.09 14.28 -21.12
N PRO A 233 -29.12 15.08 -21.45
CA PRO A 233 -29.02 16.54 -21.42
C PRO A 233 -28.58 17.14 -20.08
N GLU A 234 -29.04 16.54 -18.98
CA GLU A 234 -28.66 16.96 -17.62
C GLU A 234 -27.16 16.77 -17.36
N MET A 235 -26.62 15.60 -17.72
CA MET A 235 -25.20 15.29 -17.57
C MET A 235 -24.35 16.14 -18.50
N ASP A 236 -24.79 16.30 -19.75
CA ASP A 236 -24.11 17.12 -20.74
C ASP A 236 -23.99 18.58 -20.28
N ALA A 237 -25.04 19.13 -19.65
CA ALA A 237 -25.03 20.46 -19.06
C ALA A 237 -24.07 20.58 -17.86
N ILE A 238 -24.02 19.57 -16.98
CA ILE A 238 -23.08 19.53 -15.85
C ILE A 238 -21.63 19.56 -16.35
N PHE A 239 -21.30 18.70 -17.33
CA PHE A 239 -19.96 18.67 -17.90
C PHE A 239 -19.64 19.94 -18.71
N ASP A 240 -20.61 20.55 -19.39
CA ASP A 240 -20.40 21.83 -20.09
C ASP A 240 -20.01 22.94 -19.10
N ALA A 241 -20.81 23.10 -18.04
CA ALA A 241 -20.56 24.08 -16.99
C ALA A 241 -19.23 23.82 -16.28
N PHE A 242 -18.92 22.55 -16.00
CA PHE A 242 -17.67 22.16 -15.37
C PHE A 242 -16.45 22.46 -16.26
N VAL A 243 -16.49 22.12 -17.55
CA VAL A 243 -15.39 22.44 -18.47
C VAL A 243 -15.20 23.94 -18.59
N ASN A 244 -16.27 24.73 -18.74
CA ASN A 244 -16.16 26.18 -18.79
C ASN A 244 -15.49 26.72 -17.51
N LYS A 245 -15.91 26.22 -16.34
CA LYS A 245 -15.35 26.58 -15.04
C LYS A 245 -13.84 26.30 -14.95
N ILE A 246 -13.42 25.09 -15.33
CA ILE A 246 -12.00 24.69 -15.30
C ILE A 246 -11.18 25.49 -16.32
N HIS A 247 -11.68 25.61 -17.56
CA HIS A 247 -10.96 26.27 -18.64
C HIS A 247 -10.77 27.77 -18.40
N ARG A 248 -11.80 28.45 -17.89
CA ARG A 248 -11.75 29.88 -17.57
C ARG A 248 -11.14 30.17 -16.19
N ARG A 249 -10.79 29.15 -15.43
CA ARG A 249 -10.31 29.25 -14.04
C ARG A 249 -11.29 29.99 -13.11
N GLU A 250 -12.59 29.76 -13.31
CA GLU A 250 -13.68 30.35 -12.53
C GLU A 250 -13.94 29.55 -11.24
N TYR A 251 -12.90 29.30 -10.45
CA TYR A 251 -12.98 28.64 -9.15
C TYR A 251 -12.02 29.30 -8.15
N THR A 252 -12.39 29.27 -6.87
CA THR A 252 -11.52 29.74 -5.81
C THR A 252 -10.44 28.69 -5.58
N ALA A 253 -9.20 28.98 -5.99
CA ALA A 253 -8.08 28.10 -5.68
C ALA A 253 -7.90 28.01 -4.14
N PRO A 254 -7.72 26.80 -3.57
CA PRO A 254 -7.51 26.67 -2.14
C PRO A 254 -6.19 27.32 -1.74
N THR A 255 -6.22 28.15 -0.69
CA THR A 255 -5.04 28.83 -0.16
C THR A 255 -4.24 27.95 0.79
N LYS A 256 -4.94 27.12 1.56
CA LYS A 256 -4.35 26.13 2.48
C LYS A 256 -5.27 24.93 2.56
N ILE A 257 -4.71 23.75 2.38
CA ILE A 257 -5.41 22.48 2.58
C ILE A 257 -4.88 21.84 3.85
N THR A 258 -5.78 21.48 4.77
CA THR A 258 -5.42 20.89 6.06
C THR A 258 -6.08 19.52 6.16
N PRO A 259 -5.40 18.44 5.74
CA PRO A 259 -5.93 17.08 5.89
C PRO A 259 -6.21 16.78 7.37
N LEU A 260 -7.26 16.00 7.61
CA LEU A 260 -7.74 15.68 8.97
C LEU A 260 -6.94 14.54 9.57
N GLU A 261 -6.65 14.64 10.87
CA GLU A 261 -6.25 13.48 11.68
C GLU A 261 -7.41 12.48 11.84
N TYR A 262 -7.10 11.27 12.31
CA TYR A 262 -8.05 10.16 12.23
C TYR A 262 -9.34 10.41 13.03
N ASP A 263 -9.22 10.99 14.21
CA ASP A 263 -10.33 11.39 15.07
C ASP A 263 -11.18 12.51 14.44
N GLU A 264 -10.54 13.56 13.92
CA GLU A 264 -11.20 14.66 13.20
C GLU A 264 -11.92 14.17 11.95
N PHE A 265 -11.34 13.19 11.27
CA PHE A 265 -11.91 12.53 10.10
C PHE A 265 -13.14 11.71 10.47
N LEU A 266 -13.09 10.92 11.55
CA LEU A 266 -14.26 10.19 12.05
C LEU A 266 -15.41 11.13 12.42
N ALA A 267 -15.09 12.29 13.00
CA ALA A 267 -16.07 13.29 13.39
C ALA A 267 -16.86 13.88 12.20
N VAL A 268 -16.37 13.77 10.96
CA VAL A 268 -17.13 14.12 9.73
C VAL A 268 -18.39 13.25 9.60
N PHE A 269 -18.28 11.99 10.02
CA PHE A 269 -19.33 10.97 9.98
C PHE A 269 -20.12 10.88 11.29
N GLY A 270 -19.87 11.78 12.24
CA GLY A 270 -20.48 11.72 13.58
C GLY A 270 -19.96 10.56 14.43
N ALA A 271 -18.78 10.03 14.12
CA ALA A 271 -18.11 8.99 14.89
C ALA A 271 -16.89 9.55 15.65
N SER A 272 -16.43 8.81 16.66
CA SER A 272 -15.19 9.09 17.39
C SER A 272 -14.40 7.81 17.56
N GLU A 273 -13.08 7.93 17.68
CA GLU A 273 -12.23 6.79 18.03
C GLU A 273 -12.54 6.34 19.46
N PRO A 274 -12.72 5.02 19.72
CA PRO A 274 -12.83 4.51 21.08
C PRO A 274 -11.58 4.86 21.90
N PRO A 275 -11.70 5.17 23.20
CA PRO A 275 -10.56 5.57 24.03
C PRO A 275 -9.60 4.41 24.34
N ASP A 276 -10.09 3.18 24.27
CA ASP A 276 -9.32 1.99 24.62
C ASP A 276 -8.50 1.52 23.43
N LEU A 277 -7.17 1.43 23.59
CA LEU A 277 -6.29 0.86 22.59
C LEU A 277 -6.40 -0.68 22.56
N PRO A 278 -6.41 -1.31 21.38
CA PRO A 278 -6.40 -2.77 21.30
C PRO A 278 -5.11 -3.33 21.93
N GLN A 279 -5.24 -4.42 22.67
CA GLN A 279 -4.09 -5.14 23.23
C GLN A 279 -3.29 -5.80 22.09
N GLY A 280 -1.97 -5.62 22.10
CA GLY A 280 -1.08 -6.31 21.17
C GLY A 280 -0.99 -7.80 21.50
N ALA A 281 -1.06 -8.65 20.47
CA ALA A 281 -0.87 -10.08 20.63
C ALA A 281 0.60 -10.43 20.92
N THR A 282 0.82 -11.36 21.83
CA THR A 282 2.13 -11.97 22.10
C THR A 282 2.46 -13.03 21.06
N LEU A 283 3.74 -13.36 20.92
CA LEU A 283 4.17 -14.44 20.03
C LEU A 283 3.55 -15.79 20.43
N ASP A 284 3.41 -16.06 21.73
CA ASP A 284 2.85 -17.32 22.21
C ASP A 284 1.36 -17.44 21.88
N GLU A 285 0.57 -16.36 22.03
CA GLU A 285 -0.84 -16.31 21.58
C GLU A 285 -0.95 -16.56 20.08
N LEU A 286 -0.09 -15.94 19.26
CA LEU A 286 -0.07 -16.13 17.81
C LEU A 286 0.38 -17.54 17.40
N MET A 287 1.22 -18.18 18.21
CA MET A 287 1.73 -19.54 17.99
C MET A 287 0.82 -20.61 18.58
N GLY A 288 -0.31 -20.24 19.22
CA GLY A 288 -1.18 -21.18 19.93
C GLY A 288 -0.47 -21.91 21.07
N ARG A 289 0.61 -21.32 21.59
CA ARG A 289 1.28 -21.82 22.78
C ARG A 289 0.48 -21.30 23.94
N ASP A 290 -0.22 -22.19 24.63
CA ASP A 290 -0.60 -21.89 26.00
C ASP A 290 0.68 -21.47 26.70
N SER A 291 0.64 -20.32 27.38
CA SER A 291 1.66 -19.99 28.37
C SER A 291 1.60 -21.08 29.42
N GLN A 292 2.25 -22.22 29.18
CA GLN A 292 2.46 -23.22 30.20
C GLN A 292 3.26 -22.46 31.25
N SER A 293 2.63 -22.25 32.40
CA SER A 293 3.33 -21.77 33.58
C SER A 293 4.55 -22.65 33.74
N VAL A 294 5.73 -22.10 33.49
CA VAL A 294 6.99 -22.81 33.74
C VAL A 294 6.97 -23.10 35.23
N VAL A 295 6.68 -24.35 35.59
CA VAL A 295 6.74 -24.80 36.99
C VAL A 295 8.22 -24.84 37.32
N GLY A 296 8.72 -23.74 37.88
CA GLY A 296 10.06 -23.72 38.44
C GLY A 296 10.16 -24.75 39.56
N ILE A 297 11.27 -25.48 39.61
CA ILE A 297 11.54 -26.37 40.74
C ILE A 297 11.79 -25.54 41.99
N ASP A 298 11.01 -25.77 43.05
CA ASP A 298 11.30 -25.17 44.35
C ASP A 298 12.47 -25.92 45.00
N LEU A 299 13.69 -25.38 44.80
CA LEU A 299 14.91 -25.91 45.39
C LEU A 299 14.96 -25.78 46.91
N ASN A 300 13.96 -25.18 47.56
CA ASN A 300 13.83 -25.18 49.01
C ASN A 300 13.01 -26.38 49.53
N SER A 301 12.43 -27.20 48.65
CA SER A 301 11.72 -28.42 49.06
C SER A 301 12.61 -29.35 49.89
N PRO A 302 12.13 -29.92 51.01
CA PRO A 302 12.87 -30.90 51.79
C PRO A 302 13.11 -32.23 51.03
N ASP A 303 12.43 -32.45 49.91
CA ASP A 303 12.50 -33.69 49.12
C ASP A 303 13.83 -33.88 48.37
N TYR A 304 14.68 -32.85 48.32
CA TYR A 304 15.96 -32.89 47.63
C TYR A 304 17.14 -32.76 48.60
N SER A 305 18.17 -33.58 48.40
CA SER A 305 19.43 -33.48 49.15
C SER A 305 20.13 -32.14 48.91
N GLN A 306 20.98 -31.71 49.85
CA GLN A 306 21.76 -30.46 49.68
C GLN A 306 22.69 -30.52 48.48
N ASP A 307 23.25 -31.69 48.19
CA ASP A 307 24.15 -31.88 47.04
C ASP A 307 23.39 -31.72 45.72
N SER A 308 22.18 -32.29 45.62
CA SER A 308 21.29 -32.12 44.46
C SER A 308 20.88 -30.66 44.25
N LYS A 309 20.60 -29.93 45.34
CA LYS A 309 20.24 -28.49 45.27
C LYS A 309 21.40 -27.64 44.77
N VAL A 310 22.61 -27.87 45.26
CA VAL A 310 23.82 -27.15 44.83
C VAL A 310 24.12 -27.41 43.36
N LEU A 311 23.98 -28.67 42.91
CA LEU A 311 24.21 -29.05 41.52
C LEU A 311 23.23 -28.34 40.56
N VAL A 312 21.93 -28.37 40.86
CA VAL A 312 20.91 -27.73 40.01
C VAL A 312 21.07 -26.21 39.95
N ARG A 313 21.39 -25.56 41.08
CA ARG A 313 21.68 -24.10 41.08
C ARG A 313 22.85 -23.75 40.17
N ARG A 314 23.90 -24.58 40.16
CA ARG A 314 25.08 -24.35 39.33
C ARG A 314 24.79 -24.56 37.85
N ILE A 315 24.00 -25.58 37.50
CA ILE A 315 23.54 -25.79 36.11
C ILE A 315 22.70 -24.60 35.63
N MET A 316 21.76 -24.12 36.46
CA MET A 316 20.91 -22.97 36.12
C MET A 316 21.71 -21.67 35.96
N GLN A 317 22.72 -21.43 36.80
CA GLN A 317 23.55 -20.22 36.74
C GLN A 317 24.55 -20.23 35.57
N GLU A 318 25.23 -21.35 35.34
CA GLU A 318 26.40 -21.37 34.43
C GLU A 318 26.04 -21.78 33.01
N MET A 319 25.00 -22.59 32.80
CA MET A 319 24.56 -23.01 31.46
C MET A 319 23.34 -22.24 30.94
N GLY A 320 22.73 -21.38 31.76
CA GLY A 320 21.51 -20.63 31.40
C GLY A 320 20.28 -21.51 31.11
N LEU A 321 20.32 -22.80 31.46
CA LEU A 321 19.24 -23.75 31.20
C LEU A 321 18.20 -23.68 32.32
N LYS A 322 16.92 -23.54 31.94
CA LYS A 322 15.80 -23.70 32.88
C LYS A 322 15.51 -25.18 33.10
N VAL A 323 15.70 -25.63 34.35
CA VAL A 323 15.40 -26.99 34.77
C VAL A 323 13.92 -27.09 35.12
N THR A 324 13.23 -28.04 34.48
CA THR A 324 11.78 -28.25 34.60
C THR A 324 11.43 -29.48 35.42
N ARG A 325 12.36 -30.45 35.58
CA ARG A 325 12.17 -31.63 36.43
C ARG A 325 13.48 -32.08 37.08
N LEU A 326 13.41 -32.53 38.34
CA LEU A 326 14.50 -33.13 39.10
C LEU A 326 13.96 -34.38 39.82
N VAL A 327 14.56 -35.55 39.55
CA VAL A 327 14.18 -36.83 40.18
C VAL A 327 15.45 -37.53 40.67
N GLU A 328 15.44 -38.01 41.91
CA GLU A 328 16.53 -38.81 42.47
C GLU A 328 16.15 -40.30 42.39
N GLU A 329 16.82 -41.05 41.51
CA GLU A 329 16.56 -42.48 41.29
C GLU A 329 17.64 -43.32 41.98
N PRO A 330 17.31 -44.27 42.88
CA PRO A 330 18.29 -45.02 43.67
C PRO A 330 19.34 -45.78 42.86
N GLU A 331 19.00 -46.23 41.65
CA GLU A 331 19.88 -47.02 40.77
C GLU A 331 20.54 -46.20 39.66
N ARG A 332 20.02 -45.02 39.34
CA ARG A 332 20.47 -44.21 38.18
C ARG A 332 21.09 -42.88 38.59
N GLY A 333 20.92 -42.46 39.83
CA GLY A 333 21.38 -41.17 40.33
C GLY A 333 20.36 -40.05 40.06
N VAL A 334 20.85 -38.81 40.00
CA VAL A 334 20.02 -37.61 39.86
C VAL A 334 19.71 -37.34 38.39
N VAL A 335 18.44 -37.40 38.03
CA VAL A 335 17.93 -37.10 36.69
C VAL A 335 17.41 -35.67 36.64
N VAL A 336 17.93 -34.88 35.69
CA VAL A 336 17.62 -33.46 35.49
C VAL A 336 17.02 -33.29 34.10
N THR A 337 15.79 -32.77 34.00
CA THR A 337 15.14 -32.46 32.72
C THR A 337 15.08 -30.94 32.49
N THR A 338 15.37 -30.50 31.27
CA THR A 338 15.35 -29.07 30.88
C THR A 338 14.14 -28.71 30.04
N GLU A 339 13.88 -27.40 29.90
CA GLU A 339 12.79 -26.83 29.07
C GLU A 339 12.83 -27.29 27.60
N ALA A 340 14.01 -27.56 27.05
CA ALA A 340 14.18 -28.08 25.69
C ALA A 340 13.99 -29.60 25.57
N GLY A 341 13.52 -30.29 26.63
CA GLY A 341 13.20 -31.71 26.63
C GLY A 341 14.39 -32.65 26.85
N TRP A 342 15.53 -32.14 27.30
CA TRP A 342 16.75 -32.93 27.52
C TRP A 342 16.81 -33.50 28.92
N GLU A 343 17.20 -34.77 29.05
CA GLU A 343 17.43 -35.44 30.33
C GLU A 343 18.92 -35.71 30.54
N ALA A 344 19.47 -35.25 31.67
CA ALA A 344 20.83 -35.54 32.10
C ALA A 344 20.80 -36.35 33.40
N VAL A 345 21.57 -37.43 33.46
CA VAL A 345 21.61 -38.37 34.59
C VAL A 345 22.99 -38.33 35.24
N PHE A 346 23.05 -38.03 36.53
CA PHE A 346 24.30 -37.84 37.27
C PHE A 346 24.40 -38.83 38.44
N GLY A 347 25.46 -39.65 38.49
CA GLY A 347 25.74 -40.53 39.63
C GLY A 347 25.93 -42.03 39.33
N ASP A 348 25.80 -42.48 38.08
CA ASP A 348 26.10 -43.87 37.67
C ASP A 348 27.53 -43.97 37.07
N PRO A 349 28.51 -44.61 37.75
CA PRO A 349 29.89 -44.72 37.27
C PRO A 349 30.05 -45.43 35.92
N CYS A 350 29.08 -46.27 35.52
CA CYS A 350 29.15 -47.05 34.29
C CYS A 350 28.63 -46.29 33.06
N LYS A 351 27.84 -45.21 33.23
CA LYS A 351 27.24 -44.43 32.12
C LYS A 351 27.64 -42.96 32.09
N ASP A 352 28.37 -42.51 33.11
CA ASP A 352 28.87 -41.13 33.23
C ASP A 352 29.72 -40.69 32.02
N ILE A 353 30.48 -41.62 31.43
CA ILE A 353 31.33 -41.30 30.27
C ILE A 353 30.53 -41.11 28.99
N ASP A 354 29.49 -41.90 28.75
CA ASP A 354 28.64 -41.80 27.57
C ASP A 354 27.76 -40.55 27.62
N ALA A 355 27.26 -40.19 28.82
CA ALA A 355 26.52 -38.96 29.05
C ALA A 355 27.40 -37.71 28.83
N LYS A 356 28.65 -37.73 29.33
CA LYS A 356 29.63 -36.65 29.10
C LYS A 356 30.03 -36.53 27.62
N ILE A 357 30.19 -37.66 26.93
CA ILE A 357 30.50 -37.69 25.48
C ILE A 357 29.31 -37.15 24.67
N ALA A 358 28.07 -37.50 25.02
CA ALA A 358 26.88 -36.98 24.35
C ALA A 358 26.74 -35.45 24.51
N ILE A 359 27.02 -34.93 25.71
CA ILE A 359 27.02 -33.48 25.99
C ILE A 359 28.11 -32.76 25.20
N LEU A 360 29.35 -33.29 25.19
CA LEU A 360 30.46 -32.71 24.42
C LEU A 360 30.20 -32.78 22.91
N SER A 361 29.57 -33.85 22.41
CA SER A 361 29.20 -34.00 21.01
C SER A 361 28.11 -33.00 20.59
N ALA A 362 27.11 -32.76 21.43
CA ALA A 362 26.06 -31.78 21.18
C ALA A 362 26.58 -30.33 21.21
N LEU A 363 27.46 -30.01 22.17
CA LEU A 363 28.15 -28.71 22.23
C LEU A 363 29.02 -28.47 20.99
N GLY A 364 29.72 -29.51 20.50
CA GLY A 364 30.51 -29.44 19.27
C GLY A 364 29.71 -29.14 18.00
N HIS A 365 28.43 -29.58 17.92
CA HIS A 365 27.55 -29.29 16.79
C HIS A 365 26.92 -27.88 16.85
N SER A 366 26.87 -27.27 18.04
CA SER A 366 26.28 -25.94 18.24
C SER A 366 27.20 -24.78 17.80
N GLY A 367 28.51 -25.01 17.71
CA GLY A 367 29.50 -23.99 17.36
C GLY A 367 29.84 -23.00 18.48
N GLU A 368 29.29 -23.17 19.68
CA GLU A 368 29.55 -22.30 20.83
C GLU A 368 30.85 -22.68 21.58
N LYS A 369 31.53 -21.69 22.14
CA LYS A 369 32.72 -21.91 22.98
C LYS A 369 32.29 -22.35 24.38
N PHE A 370 32.89 -23.41 24.92
CA PHE A 370 32.61 -23.92 26.25
C PHE A 370 33.90 -24.08 27.08
N ARG A 371 33.77 -24.20 28.40
CA ARG A 371 34.87 -24.43 29.33
C ARG A 371 34.57 -25.64 30.22
N LEU A 372 35.55 -26.50 30.41
CA LEU A 372 35.44 -27.69 31.25
C LEU A 372 35.92 -27.39 32.67
N ALA A 373 35.17 -27.85 33.67
CA ALA A 373 35.55 -27.80 35.08
C ALA A 373 35.48 -29.20 35.70
N ASP A 374 36.54 -29.64 36.40
CA ASP A 374 36.53 -30.90 37.13
C ASP A 374 35.84 -30.73 38.49
N LEU A 375 34.62 -31.24 38.60
CA LEU A 375 33.77 -31.05 39.78
C LEU A 375 34.12 -31.98 40.95
N ARG A 376 35.09 -32.89 40.79
CA ARG A 376 35.57 -33.76 41.89
C ARG A 376 36.40 -32.99 42.92
N TYR A 377 36.91 -31.82 42.55
CA TYR A 377 37.73 -30.98 43.41
C TYR A 377 37.19 -29.56 43.43
N THR A 378 36.98 -29.00 44.62
CA THR A 378 36.36 -27.69 44.85
C THR A 378 37.16 -26.51 44.29
N ALA A 379 38.43 -26.69 43.94
CA ALA A 379 39.33 -25.65 43.43
C ALA A 379 39.98 -26.00 42.07
N ALA A 380 39.37 -26.90 41.28
CA ALA A 380 39.93 -27.27 39.98
C ALA A 380 39.98 -26.08 39.01
N PRO A 381 41.08 -25.94 38.24
CA PRO A 381 41.17 -24.92 37.20
C PRO A 381 40.23 -25.25 36.03
N PHE A 382 39.85 -24.21 35.29
CA PHE A 382 39.03 -24.34 34.09
C PHE A 382 39.89 -24.57 32.85
N TYR A 383 39.48 -25.53 32.02
CA TYR A 383 40.12 -25.82 30.74
C TYR A 383 39.24 -25.23 29.62
N GLU A 384 39.82 -24.46 28.70
CA GLU A 384 39.13 -23.98 27.49
C GLU A 384 39.15 -25.02 26.38
#